data_AF-X0TY58-F1
#
_entry.id   AF-X0TY58-F1
#
_cell.length_a   1.000
_cell.length_b   1.000
_cell.length_c   1.000
_cell.angle_alpha   90.00
_cell.angle_beta   90.00
_cell.angle_gamma   90.00
#
_symmetry.space_group_name_H-M   'P 1'
#
loop_
_entity.id
_entity.type
_entity.pdbx_description
1 polymer ?
#
loop_
_entity_poly.entity_id
_entity_poly.type
_entity_poly.pdbx_seq_one_letter_code
_entity_poly.pdbx_strand_id
1 'polypeptide(L)'
;VNGVGRETADSIILYALEKPTFVVDAYTYRVLVRHGCIDSDSDYEQIKEYCQMYLPEDVELYNECHALFVRVGKEHCKPKPVCLNCPLERFEHYVEA
;
A
#
# COMPACT_ATOMS: atom_id res chain seq x y z
N VAL A 1 11.90 -17.53 10.28
CA VAL A 1 13.28 -17.26 9.82
C VAL A 1 13.73 -15.97 10.48
N ASN A 2 14.80 -15.99 11.27
CA ASN A 2 15.27 -14.79 11.95
C ASN A 2 15.67 -13.74 10.89
N GLY A 3 15.13 -12.52 11.01
CA GLY A 3 15.42 -11.41 10.09
C GLY A 3 14.48 -11.24 8.90
N VAL A 4 13.44 -12.08 8.74
CA VAL A 4 12.41 -11.88 7.70
C VAL A 4 11.15 -11.32 8.35
N GLY A 5 10.88 -10.03 8.11
CA GLY A 5 9.63 -9.38 8.51
C GLY A 5 8.46 -9.73 7.58
N ARG A 6 7.23 -9.35 7.96
CA ARG A 6 6.02 -9.64 7.19
C ARG A 6 6.08 -9.09 5.75
N GLU A 7 6.49 -7.84 5.59
CA GLU A 7 6.70 -7.21 4.28
C GLU A 7 7.65 -8.03 3.38
N THR A 8 8.80 -8.45 3.94
CA THR A 8 9.78 -9.26 3.20
C THR A 8 9.24 -10.64 2.85
N ALA A 9 8.50 -11.27 3.77
CA ALA A 9 7.87 -12.56 3.52
C ALA A 9 6.85 -12.47 2.38
N ASP A 10 5.96 -11.47 2.40
CA ASP A 10 4.97 -11.27 1.35
C ASP A 10 5.62 -10.86 0.03
N SER A 11 6.70 -10.07 0.06
CA SER A 11 7.48 -9.75 -1.15
C SER A 11 8.04 -11.01 -1.82
N ILE A 12 8.55 -11.96 -1.04
CA ILE A 12 9.04 -13.24 -1.56
C ILE A 12 7.89 -14.05 -2.16
N ILE A 13 6.77 -14.15 -1.45
CA ILE A 13 5.62 -14.94 -1.88
C ILE A 13 5.00 -14.36 -3.17
N LEU A 14 4.85 -13.04 -3.25
CA LEU A 14 4.26 -12.37 -4.41
C LEU A 14 5.22 -12.38 -5.60
N TYR A 15 6.43 -11.84 -5.43
CA TYR A 15 7.33 -11.59 -6.57
C TYR A 15 8.11 -12.82 -7.02
N ALA A 16 8.56 -13.66 -6.09
CA ALA A 16 9.44 -14.79 -6.41
C ALA A 16 8.67 -16.11 -6.55
N LEU A 17 7.57 -16.27 -5.80
CA LEU A 17 6.76 -17.48 -5.84
C LEU A 17 5.47 -17.33 -6.66
N GLU A 18 5.19 -16.14 -7.20
CA GLU A 18 4.02 -15.85 -8.03
C GLU A 18 2.70 -16.32 -7.38
N LYS A 19 2.56 -16.04 -6.08
CA LYS A 19 1.35 -16.36 -5.32
C LYS A 19 0.63 -15.09 -4.88
N PRO A 20 -0.71 -15.06 -4.93
CA PRO A 20 -1.48 -13.86 -4.62
C PRO A 20 -1.42 -13.58 -3.11
N THR A 21 -0.57 -12.64 -2.72
CA THR A 21 -0.54 -12.03 -1.40
C THR A 21 -0.23 -10.54 -1.56
N PHE A 22 -0.96 -9.67 -0.88
CA PHE A 22 -0.70 -8.24 -1.00
C PHE A 22 0.48 -7.83 -0.12
N VAL A 23 1.44 -7.11 -0.68
CA VAL A 23 2.59 -6.55 0.05
C VAL A 23 2.19 -5.21 0.64
N VAL A 24 2.35 -5.05 1.95
CA VAL A 24 2.10 -3.78 2.64
C VAL A 24 3.41 -3.15 3.06
N ASP A 25 3.58 -1.87 2.77
CA ASP A 25 4.71 -1.06 3.21
C ASP A 25 4.26 0.30 3.75
N ALA A 26 5.23 1.13 4.15
CA ALA A 26 4.96 2.46 4.66
C ALA A 26 4.32 3.41 3.63
N TYR A 27 4.46 3.15 2.32
CA TYR A 27 3.82 3.95 1.27
C TYR A 27 2.34 3.60 1.19
N THR A 28 2.04 2.31 1.13
CA THR A 28 0.68 1.75 1.14
C THR A 28 -0.09 2.26 2.34
N TYR A 29 0.46 2.07 3.56
CA TYR A 29 -0.13 2.57 4.80
C TYR A 29 -0.45 4.07 4.72
N ARG A 30 0.53 4.91 4.37
CA ARG A 30 0.36 6.36 4.37
C ARG A 30 -0.66 6.84 3.34
N VAL A 31 -0.69 6.23 2.16
CA VAL A 31 -1.69 6.59 1.13
C VAL A 31 -3.07 6.19 1.63
N LEU A 32 -3.26 4.97 2.12
CA LEU A 32 -4.56 4.49 2.57
C LEU A 32 -5.11 5.27 3.78
N VAL A 33 -4.27 5.57 4.78
CA VAL A 33 -4.67 6.39 5.94
C VAL A 33 -5.11 7.79 5.48
N ARG A 34 -4.31 8.45 4.65
CA ARG A 34 -4.62 9.81 4.19
C ARG A 34 -5.89 9.88 3.36
N HIS A 35 -6.23 8.82 2.64
CA HIS A 35 -7.46 8.72 1.86
C HIS A 35 -8.64 8.11 2.64
N GLY A 36 -8.52 7.94 3.96
CA GLY A 36 -9.61 7.44 4.80
C GLY A 36 -10.02 6.00 4.51
N CYS A 37 -9.14 5.20 3.91
CA CYS A 37 -9.39 3.80 3.59
C CYS A 37 -9.20 2.88 4.81
N ILE A 38 -8.32 3.28 5.72
CA ILE A 38 -7.96 2.53 6.94
C ILE A 38 -7.76 3.51 8.10
N ASP A 39 -7.90 3.00 9.33
CA ASP A 39 -7.61 3.76 10.53
C ASP A 39 -6.10 3.86 10.79
N SER A 40 -5.67 4.94 11.45
CA SER A 40 -4.24 5.20 11.70
C SER A 40 -3.56 4.16 12.61
N ASP A 41 -4.33 3.42 13.40
CA ASP A 41 -3.87 2.33 14.28
C ASP A 41 -3.93 0.95 13.63
N SER A 42 -4.32 0.87 12.35
CA SER A 42 -4.35 -0.39 11.59
C SER A 42 -2.97 -1.03 11.52
N ASP A 43 -2.89 -2.31 11.87
CA ASP A 43 -1.68 -3.10 11.75
C ASP A 43 -1.48 -3.66 10.33
N TYR A 44 -0.34 -4.31 10.12
CA TYR A 44 0.03 -4.88 8.81
C TYR A 44 -1.02 -5.83 8.25
N GLU A 45 -1.57 -6.73 9.07
CA GLU A 45 -2.51 -7.75 8.59
C GLU A 45 -3.86 -7.11 8.26
N GLN A 46 -4.32 -6.15 9.07
CA GLN A 46 -5.55 -5.40 8.79
C GLN A 46 -5.47 -4.65 7.45
N ILE A 47 -4.33 -4.02 7.15
CA ILE A 47 -4.12 -3.32 5.88
C ILE A 47 -4.08 -4.31 4.71
N LYS A 48 -3.42 -5.45 4.89
CA LYS A 48 -3.34 -6.50 3.88
C LYS A 48 -4.72 -7.07 3.57
N GLU A 49 -5.48 -7.41 4.59
CA GLU A 49 -6.86 -7.90 4.48
C GLU A 49 -7.74 -6.88 3.77
N TYR A 50 -7.61 -5.58 4.09
CA TYR A 50 -8.32 -4.52 3.38
C TYR A 50 -8.04 -4.56 1.87
N CYS A 51 -6.77 -4.59 1.46
CA CYS A 51 -6.43 -4.63 0.03
C CYS A 51 -6.99 -5.89 -0.65
N GLN A 52 -6.83 -7.06 -0.04
CA GLN A 52 -7.28 -8.33 -0.61
C GLN A 52 -8.81 -8.51 -0.60
N MET A 53 -9.54 -7.76 0.25
CA MET A 53 -11.00 -7.76 0.26
C MET A 53 -11.59 -7.00 -0.93
N TYR A 54 -10.92 -5.93 -1.39
CA TYR A 54 -11.43 -5.05 -2.44
C TYR A 54 -10.77 -5.26 -3.81
N LEU A 55 -9.71 -6.04 -3.89
CA LEU A 55 -9.04 -6.41 -5.14
C LEU A 55 -9.31 -7.89 -5.46
N PRO A 56 -9.54 -8.23 -6.75
CA PRO A 56 -9.49 -9.62 -7.20
C PRO A 56 -8.19 -10.31 -6.78
N GLU A 57 -8.27 -11.59 -6.42
CA GLU A 57 -7.12 -12.42 -6.10
C GLU A 57 -6.31 -12.73 -7.36
N ASP A 58 -5.41 -11.81 -7.72
CA ASP A 58 -4.61 -11.85 -8.95
C ASP A 58 -3.19 -11.30 -8.70
N VAL A 59 -2.20 -12.08 -9.14
CA VAL A 59 -0.77 -11.79 -8.89
C VAL A 59 -0.32 -10.53 -9.64
N GLU A 60 -0.70 -10.38 -10.91
CA GLU A 60 -0.31 -9.22 -11.71
C GLU A 60 -0.93 -7.94 -11.14
N LEU A 61 -2.19 -8.01 -10.74
CA LEU A 61 -2.90 -6.91 -10.11
C LEU A 61 -2.26 -6.49 -8.78
N TYR A 62 -1.91 -7.44 -7.91
CA TYR A 62 -1.25 -7.13 -6.64
C TYR A 62 0.13 -6.50 -6.87
N ASN A 63 0.89 -7.02 -7.84
CA ASN A 63 2.18 -6.44 -8.25
C ASN A 63 2.03 -4.99 -8.72
N GLU A 64 1.10 -4.73 -9.64
CA GLU A 64 0.88 -3.40 -10.20
C GLU A 64 0.35 -2.43 -9.14
N CYS A 65 -0.64 -2.86 -8.36
CA CYS A 65 -1.24 -2.02 -7.33
C CYS A 65 -0.22 -1.59 -6.26
N HIS A 66 0.59 -2.52 -5.76
CA HIS A 66 1.69 -2.19 -4.84
C HIS A 66 2.69 -1.22 -5.48
N ALA A 67 3.10 -1.46 -6.73
CA ALA A 67 4.01 -0.57 -7.45
C ALA A 67 3.44 0.85 -7.63
N LEU A 68 2.13 0.98 -7.85
CA LEU A 68 1.44 2.27 -7.96
C LEU A 68 1.40 3.00 -6.61
N PHE A 69 1.12 2.31 -5.49
CA PHE A 69 1.21 2.91 -4.16
C PHE A 69 2.62 3.40 -3.85
N VAL A 70 3.64 2.60 -4.19
CA VAL A 70 5.04 2.99 -4.05
C VAL A 70 5.33 4.23 -4.88
N ARG A 71 4.91 4.29 -6.15
CA ARG A 71 5.14 5.45 -7.04
C ARG A 71 4.45 6.70 -6.49
N VAL A 72 3.16 6.63 -6.18
CA VAL A 72 2.41 7.76 -5.62
C VAL A 72 3.02 8.23 -4.31
N GLY A 73 3.34 7.29 -3.41
CA GLY A 73 3.92 7.61 -2.12
C GLY A 73 5.34 8.19 -2.21
N LYS A 74 6.12 7.83 -3.23
CA LYS A 74 7.45 8.39 -3.49
C LYS A 74 7.42 9.73 -4.18
N GLU A 75 6.50 9.96 -5.11
CA GLU A 75 6.50 11.15 -5.98
C GLU A 75 5.63 12.28 -5.41
N HIS A 76 4.48 11.93 -4.84
CA HIS A 76 3.44 12.88 -4.43
C HIS A 76 3.11 12.79 -2.94
N CYS A 77 2.59 11.63 -2.50
CA CYS A 77 2.13 11.39 -1.14
C CYS A 77 3.32 11.07 -0.22
N LYS A 78 4.35 11.92 -0.20
CA LYS A 78 5.53 11.87 0.67
C LYS A 78 5.16 12.27 2.11
N PRO A 79 6.04 12.08 3.11
CA PRO A 79 5.82 12.60 4.47
C PRO A 79 5.38 14.07 4.46
N LYS A 80 6.07 14.93 3.71
CA LYS A 80 5.58 16.24 3.28
C LYS A 80 4.93 16.12 1.90
N PRO A 81 3.59 16.08 1.78
CA PRO A 81 2.93 15.74 0.53
C PRO A 81 3.00 16.89 -0.50
N VAL A 82 2.95 16.51 -1.76
CA VAL A 82 2.78 17.39 -2.92
C VAL A 82 1.49 16.95 -3.61
N CYS A 83 0.35 17.48 -3.15
CA CYS A 83 -0.96 17.08 -3.67
C CYS A 83 -1.22 17.59 -5.08
N LEU A 84 -0.66 18.75 -5.45
CA LEU A 84 -0.79 19.30 -6.80
C LEU A 84 -0.28 18.28 -7.84
N ASN A 85 -1.12 17.94 -8.81
CA ASN A 85 -0.88 16.94 -9.86
C ASN A 85 -0.68 15.50 -9.34
N CYS A 86 -1.03 15.20 -8.09
CA CYS A 86 -1.10 13.82 -7.63
C CYS A 86 -2.24 13.10 -8.38
N PRO A 87 -2.05 11.86 -8.87
CA PRO A 87 -3.13 11.12 -9.51
C PRO A 87 -4.33 10.87 -8.58
N LEU A 88 -4.12 11.00 -7.26
CA LEU A 88 -5.17 10.87 -6.25
C LEU A 88 -5.72 12.21 -5.75
N GLU A 89 -5.26 13.35 -6.28
CA GLU A 89 -5.63 14.71 -5.83
C GLU A 89 -7.15 14.96 -5.81
N ARG A 90 -7.86 14.39 -6.80
CA ARG A 90 -9.31 14.57 -6.95
C ARG A 90 -10.15 13.83 -5.91
N PHE A 91 -9.56 12.89 -5.19
CA PHE A 91 -10.25 12.11 -4.17
C PHE A 91 -10.11 12.79 -2.81
N GLU A 92 -11.06 12.55 -1.91
CA GLU A 92 -10.99 13.07 -0.54
C GLU A 92 -9.72 12.58 0.16
N HIS A 93 -9.03 13.49 0.85
CA HIS A 93 -7.81 13.18 1.57
C HIS A 93 -7.51 14.18 2.69
N TYR A 94 -6.86 13.68 3.74
CA TYR A 94 -6.48 14.43 4.93
C TYR A 94 -4.96 14.54 5.01
N VAL A 95 -4.45 15.77 5.04
CA VAL A 95 -3.01 16.09 4.97
C VAL A 95 -2.43 16.48 6.33
N GLU A 96 -3.26 16.53 7.38
CA GLU A 96 -2.85 17.13 8.64
C GLU A 96 -1.84 16.26 9.43
N ALA A 97 -0.62 16.82 9.43
CA ALA A 97 0.51 16.84 10.37
C ALA A 97 0.94 15.56 11.09
#